data_AF-A0A2S5IWB3-F1
#
_entry.id   AF-A0A2S5IWB3-F1
#
_cell.length_a   1.000
_cell.length_b   1.000
_cell.length_c   1.000
_cell.angle_alpha   90.00
_cell.angle_beta   90.00
_cell.angle_gamma   90.00
#
_symmetry.space_group_name_H-M   'P 1'
#
loop_
_entity.id
_entity.type
_entity.pdbx_description
1 polymer ?
#
loop_
_entity_poly.entity_id
_entity_poly.type
_entity_poly.pdbx_seq_one_letter_code
_entity_poly.pdbx_strand_id
1 'polypeptide(L)'
;MTAAYESFAPLVYTIALRSVRDRAAAADITQDVFVRAWRSRDRFDPESGVLPAWIMGICRNVILDSLSARTRQEHLVVRAGFAPESGAALDHGVDTITDRVVLGSELERLGEPQGSILKLAFYEDLTHQQISARMNLPLGTVKSHIRRSLVHLRNRLGEWNAAS
;
A
#
# COMPACT_ATOMS: atom_id res chain seq x y z
N MET A 1 1.44 -0.24 -19.89
CA MET A 1 1.10 -0.83 -18.57
C MET A 1 1.86 -2.10 -18.25
N THR A 2 2.20 -2.95 -19.22
CA THR A 2 2.97 -4.20 -19.00
C THR A 2 4.26 -3.99 -18.20
N ALA A 3 5.10 -3.04 -18.61
CA ALA A 3 6.34 -2.73 -17.87
C ALA A 3 6.09 -2.25 -16.42
N ALA A 4 4.98 -1.54 -16.17
CA ALA A 4 4.60 -1.13 -14.81
C ALA A 4 4.10 -2.31 -13.97
N TYR A 5 3.33 -3.21 -14.58
CA TYR A 5 2.91 -4.46 -13.95
C TYR A 5 4.13 -5.30 -13.55
N GLU A 6 5.02 -5.60 -14.49
CA GLU A 6 6.24 -6.37 -14.21
C GLU A 6 7.11 -5.72 -13.13
N SER A 7 7.19 -4.39 -13.12
CA SER A 7 8.02 -3.66 -12.17
C SER A 7 7.44 -3.57 -10.75
N PHE A 8 6.10 -3.54 -10.61
CA PHE A 8 5.45 -3.21 -9.34
C PHE A 8 4.52 -4.30 -8.80
N ALA A 9 4.13 -5.29 -9.59
CA ALA A 9 3.27 -6.37 -9.14
C ALA A 9 3.85 -7.16 -7.94
N PRO A 10 5.16 -7.50 -7.89
CA PRO A 10 5.72 -8.15 -6.72
C PRO A 10 5.60 -7.30 -5.45
N LEU A 11 5.85 -6.00 -5.55
CA LEU A 11 5.74 -5.06 -4.42
C LEU A 11 4.28 -4.92 -3.94
N VAL A 12 3.36 -4.73 -4.88
CA VAL A 12 1.93 -4.62 -4.60
C VAL A 12 1.42 -5.91 -3.94
N TYR A 13 1.79 -7.07 -4.47
CA TYR A 13 1.41 -8.37 -3.92
C TYR A 13 1.96 -8.58 -2.52
N THR A 14 3.24 -8.29 -2.28
CA THR A 14 3.83 -8.44 -0.94
C THR A 14 3.15 -7.54 0.08
N ILE A 15 2.81 -6.30 -0.31
CA ILE A 15 2.09 -5.37 0.56
C ILE A 15 0.67 -5.89 0.84
N ALA A 16 -0.07 -6.27 -0.20
CA ALA A 16 -1.41 -6.83 -0.06
C ALA A 16 -1.42 -8.08 0.82
N LEU A 17 -0.50 -9.02 0.60
CA LEU A 17 -0.36 -10.25 1.37
C LEU A 17 -0.08 -9.98 2.85
N ARG A 18 0.79 -9.01 3.15
CA ARG A 18 1.10 -8.62 4.53
C ARG A 18 -0.08 -7.96 5.22
N SER A 19 -0.91 -7.25 4.45
CA SER A 19 -2.10 -6.58 4.96
C SER A 19 -3.27 -7.53 5.21
N VAL A 20 -3.65 -8.35 4.23
CA VAL A 20 -4.86 -9.18 4.33
C VAL A 20 -4.60 -10.60 4.81
N ARG A 21 -3.31 -10.99 4.94
CA ARG A 21 -2.83 -12.30 5.40
C ARG A 21 -3.48 -13.50 4.69
N ASP A 22 -3.86 -13.30 3.43
CA ASP A 22 -4.56 -14.26 2.58
C ASP A 22 -4.00 -14.16 1.16
N ARG A 23 -3.49 -15.28 0.64
CA ARG A 23 -2.83 -15.33 -0.69
C ARG A 23 -3.80 -15.08 -1.84
N ALA A 24 -5.02 -15.58 -1.75
CA ALA A 24 -6.02 -15.41 -2.81
C ALA A 24 -6.45 -13.95 -2.87
N ALA A 25 -6.80 -13.37 -1.71
CA ALA A 25 -7.16 -11.96 -1.65
C ALA A 25 -6.00 -11.03 -2.03
N ALA A 26 -4.75 -11.37 -1.68
CA ALA A 26 -3.58 -10.60 -2.11
C ALA A 26 -3.41 -10.60 -3.65
N ALA A 27 -3.64 -11.75 -4.29
CA ALA A 27 -3.61 -11.85 -5.75
C ALA A 27 -4.73 -11.01 -6.40
N ASP A 28 -5.95 -11.11 -5.88
CA ASP A 28 -7.10 -10.34 -6.36
C ASP A 28 -6.88 -8.84 -6.21
N ILE A 29 -6.40 -8.40 -5.03
CA ILE A 29 -6.03 -7.00 -4.79
C ILE A 29 -4.98 -6.53 -5.78
N THR A 30 -3.94 -7.34 -6.04
CA THR A 30 -2.89 -7.00 -7.00
C THR A 30 -3.47 -6.78 -8.39
N GLN A 31 -4.32 -7.69 -8.85
CA GLN A 31 -5.00 -7.55 -10.14
C GLN A 31 -5.85 -6.28 -10.18
N ASP A 32 -6.66 -6.05 -9.15
CA ASP A 32 -7.55 -4.88 -9.05
C ASP A 32 -6.78 -3.56 -9.08
N VAL A 33 -5.61 -3.49 -8.44
CA VAL A 33 -4.73 -2.31 -8.48
C VAL A 33 -4.33 -1.98 -9.90
N PHE A 34 -3.87 -2.96 -10.68
CA PHE A 34 -3.44 -2.72 -12.05
C PHE A 34 -4.61 -2.49 -13.01
N VAL A 35 -5.78 -3.09 -12.75
CA VAL A 35 -7.01 -2.78 -13.49
C VAL A 35 -7.44 -1.33 -13.23
N ARG A 36 -7.46 -0.90 -11.97
CA ARG A 36 -7.79 0.49 -11.60
C ARG A 36 -6.78 1.46 -12.20
N ALA A 37 -5.48 1.17 -12.09
CA ALA A 37 -4.43 1.98 -12.71
C ALA A 37 -4.58 2.07 -14.23
N TRP A 38 -4.90 0.97 -14.91
CA TRP A 38 -5.14 1.00 -16.36
C TRP A 38 -6.33 1.89 -16.74
N ARG A 39 -7.42 1.83 -15.97
CA ARG A 39 -8.64 2.63 -16.17
C ARG A 39 -8.45 4.11 -15.85
N SER A 40 -7.56 4.44 -14.92
CA SER A 40 -7.30 5.82 -14.50
C SER A 40 -6.04 6.43 -15.12
N ARG A 41 -5.36 5.73 -16.04
CA ARG A 41 -4.10 6.17 -16.65
C ARG A 41 -4.14 7.56 -17.29
N ASP A 42 -5.29 7.94 -17.86
CA ASP A 42 -5.43 9.24 -18.53
C ASP A 42 -5.52 10.40 -17.52
N ARG A 43 -5.70 10.10 -16.23
CA ARG A 43 -5.63 11.04 -15.10
C ARG A 43 -4.27 11.06 -14.43
N PHE A 44 -3.35 10.17 -14.82
CA PHE A 44 -1.98 10.20 -14.31
C PHE A 44 -1.25 11.37 -14.97
N ASP A 45 -0.87 12.33 -14.15
CA ASP A 45 -0.04 13.45 -14.57
C ASP A 45 1.42 13.23 -14.07
N PRO A 46 2.37 13.00 -14.99
CA PRO A 46 3.79 12.84 -14.64
C PRO A 46 4.40 14.06 -13.95
N GLU A 47 3.84 15.25 -14.18
CA GLU A 47 4.31 16.50 -13.58
C GLU A 47 3.89 16.62 -12.11
N SER A 48 2.72 16.11 -11.73
CA SER A 48 2.24 16.12 -10.33
C SER A 48 2.69 14.90 -9.52
N GLY A 49 2.97 13.76 -10.16
CA GLY A 49 3.34 12.53 -9.46
C GLY A 49 4.29 11.58 -10.18
N VAL A 50 5.10 10.85 -9.42
CA VAL A 50 5.88 9.73 -9.96
C VAL A 50 5.00 8.47 -10.00
N LEU A 51 5.01 7.77 -11.13
CA LEU A 51 4.23 6.55 -11.39
C LEU A 51 4.20 5.53 -10.23
N PRO A 52 5.32 5.25 -9.52
CA PRO A 52 5.32 4.30 -8.41
C PRO A 52 4.45 4.77 -7.24
N ALA A 53 4.47 6.06 -6.89
CA ALA A 53 3.66 6.60 -5.80
C ALA A 53 2.17 6.54 -6.14
N TRP A 54 1.83 6.78 -7.40
CA TRP A 54 0.46 6.70 -7.89
C TRP A 54 -0.10 5.27 -7.83
N ILE A 55 0.67 4.27 -8.28
CA ILE A 55 0.30 2.84 -8.17
C ILE A 55 0.11 2.45 -6.70
N MET A 56 1.00 2.91 -5.82
CA MET A 56 0.91 2.59 -4.41
C MET A 56 -0.27 3.26 -3.69
N GLY A 57 -0.67 4.47 -4.10
CA GLY A 57 -1.91 5.09 -3.64
C GLY A 57 -3.15 4.29 -4.04
N ILE A 58 -3.18 3.76 -5.27
CA ILE A 58 -4.25 2.85 -5.71
C ILE A 58 -4.23 1.56 -4.86
N CYS A 59 -3.05 0.97 -4.63
CA CYS A 59 -2.87 -0.21 -3.78
C CYS A 59 -3.49 -0.06 -2.40
N ARG A 60 -3.16 1.04 -1.71
CA ARG A 60 -3.74 1.34 -0.41
C ARG A 60 -5.26 1.39 -0.44
N ASN A 61 -5.84 2.10 -1.41
CA ASN A 61 -7.30 2.24 -1.50
C ASN A 61 -7.98 0.88 -1.73
N VAL A 62 -7.41 0.02 -2.57
CA VAL A 62 -7.95 -1.33 -2.81
C VAL A 62 -7.85 -2.20 -1.55
N ILE A 63 -6.74 -2.13 -0.81
CA ILE A 63 -6.59 -2.87 0.47
C ILE A 63 -7.65 -2.40 1.48
N LEU A 64 -7.82 -1.09 1.66
CA LEU A 64 -8.82 -0.52 2.57
C LEU A 64 -10.24 -0.92 2.18
N ASP A 65 -10.56 -0.88 0.88
CA ASP A 65 -11.85 -1.34 0.35
C ASP A 65 -12.09 -2.82 0.69
N SER A 66 -11.08 -3.67 0.49
CA SER A 66 -11.13 -5.12 0.75
C SER A 66 -11.33 -5.42 2.23
N LEU A 67 -10.54 -4.80 3.12
CA LEU A 67 -10.68 -4.98 4.56
C LEU A 67 -12.06 -4.52 5.05
N SER A 68 -12.52 -3.36 4.57
CA SER A 68 -13.86 -2.86 4.91
C SER A 68 -14.98 -3.80 4.46
N ALA A 69 -14.84 -4.46 3.31
CA ALA A 69 -15.80 -5.43 2.81
C ALA A 69 -15.83 -6.71 3.66
N ARG A 70 -14.66 -7.21 4.06
CA ARG A 70 -14.54 -8.38 4.96
C ARG A 70 -15.23 -8.12 6.30
N THR A 71 -14.96 -6.98 6.93
CA THR A 71 -15.62 -6.58 8.18
C THR A 71 -17.14 -6.55 8.01
N ARG A 72 -17.67 -5.92 6.95
CA ARG A 72 -19.13 -5.91 6.71
C ARG A 72 -19.70 -7.32 6.59
N GLN A 73 -19.00 -8.23 5.91
CA GLN A 73 -19.44 -9.61 5.74
C GLN A 73 -19.44 -10.37 7.07
N GLU A 74 -18.40 -10.23 7.89
CA GLU A 74 -18.32 -10.82 9.24
C GLU A 74 -19.46 -10.32 10.15
N HIS A 75 -19.74 -9.02 10.14
CA HIS A 75 -20.85 -8.43 10.88
C HIS A 75 -22.22 -8.96 10.43
N LEU A 76 -22.41 -9.24 9.15
CA LEU A 76 -23.64 -9.84 8.62
C LEU A 76 -23.77 -11.32 9.04
N VAL A 77 -22.69 -12.08 9.03
CA VAL A 77 -22.66 -13.49 9.48
C VAL A 77 -23.02 -13.58 10.97
N VAL A 78 -22.42 -12.71 11.81
CA VAL A 78 -22.73 -12.62 13.24
C VAL A 78 -24.19 -12.21 13.47
N ARG A 79 -24.70 -11.22 12.72
CA ARG A 79 -26.12 -10.80 12.80
C ARG A 79 -27.11 -11.85 12.32
N ALA A 80 -26.72 -12.73 11.40
CA ALA A 80 -27.54 -13.82 10.89
C ALA A 80 -27.62 -15.03 11.83
N GLY A 81 -27.01 -14.98 13.03
CA GLY A 81 -27.08 -16.03 14.03
C GLY A 81 -26.12 -17.21 13.78
N PHE A 82 -25.27 -17.12 12.77
CA PHE A 82 -24.17 -18.05 12.57
C PHE A 82 -22.99 -17.56 13.42
N ALA A 83 -22.89 -18.05 14.65
CA ALA A 83 -21.67 -17.85 15.43
C ALA A 83 -20.53 -18.60 14.72
N PRO A 84 -19.46 -17.92 14.24
CA PRO A 84 -18.29 -18.65 13.79
C PRO A 84 -17.67 -19.36 14.99
N GLU A 85 -17.43 -20.67 14.90
CA GLU A 85 -16.72 -21.49 15.92
C GLU A 85 -15.22 -21.15 16.04
N SER A 86 -14.84 -19.91 15.76
CA SER A 86 -13.46 -19.45 15.86
C SER A 86 -13.45 -18.12 16.60
N GLY A 87 -13.11 -18.20 17.88
CA GLY A 87 -12.97 -17.05 18.77
C GLY A 87 -11.83 -16.12 18.36
N ALA A 88 -12.05 -15.36 17.30
CA ALA A 88 -11.23 -14.23 16.91
C ALA A 88 -12.12 -12.99 16.81
N ALA A 89 -12.67 -12.57 17.95
CA ALA A 89 -12.88 -11.15 18.20
C ALA A 89 -11.48 -10.50 18.35
N LEU A 90 -10.67 -10.53 17.29
CA LEU A 90 -9.38 -9.87 17.25
C LEU A 90 -9.65 -8.40 16.95
N ASP A 91 -9.89 -7.69 18.05
CA ASP A 91 -9.29 -6.39 18.33
C ASP A 91 -9.23 -5.44 17.12
N HIS A 92 -10.33 -4.71 16.93
CA HIS A 92 -10.55 -3.73 15.87
C HIS A 92 -9.47 -2.61 15.77
N GLY A 93 -8.57 -2.49 16.75
CA GLY A 93 -7.40 -1.61 16.68
C GLY A 93 -6.16 -2.28 16.07
N VAL A 94 -6.05 -3.60 16.17
CA VAL A 94 -4.83 -4.35 15.82
C VAL A 94 -4.65 -4.49 14.33
N ASP A 95 -5.68 -4.56 13.49
CA ASP A 95 -5.48 -4.67 12.02
C ASP A 95 -4.96 -3.38 11.38
N THR A 96 -5.48 -2.21 11.80
CA THR A 96 -4.96 -0.91 11.34
C THR A 96 -3.53 -0.65 11.86
N ILE A 97 -3.23 -1.14 13.07
CA ILE A 97 -1.89 -1.08 13.67
C ILE A 97 -0.95 -2.08 13.01
N THR A 98 -1.40 -3.29 12.68
CA THR A 98 -0.61 -4.34 12.04
C THR A 98 -0.20 -3.95 10.63
N ASP A 99 -1.13 -3.35 9.86
CA ASP A 99 -0.84 -2.74 8.56
C ASP A 99 0.22 -1.64 8.65
N ARG A 100 0.11 -0.77 9.68
CA ARG A 100 1.11 0.25 9.98
C ARG A 100 2.45 -0.32 10.44
N VAL A 101 2.47 -1.46 11.13
CA VAL A 101 3.67 -2.07 11.71
C VAL A 101 4.53 -2.77 10.64
N VAL A 102 3.92 -3.46 9.68
CA VAL A 102 4.69 -4.20 8.67
C VAL A 102 5.25 -3.28 7.59
N LEU A 103 4.48 -2.33 7.08
CA LEU A 103 5.02 -1.27 6.23
C LEU A 103 5.88 -0.29 7.04
N GLY A 104 5.50 0.02 8.28
CA GLY A 104 6.24 0.93 9.17
C GLY A 104 7.68 0.50 9.42
N SER A 105 7.91 -0.79 9.72
CA SER A 105 9.27 -1.31 9.93
C SER A 105 10.14 -1.27 8.67
N GLU A 106 9.57 -1.47 7.49
CA GLU A 106 10.29 -1.33 6.23
C GLU A 106 10.53 0.14 5.84
N LEU A 107 9.58 1.01 6.16
CA LEU A 107 9.73 2.46 5.99
C LEU A 107 10.75 3.06 6.98
N GLU A 108 10.87 2.51 8.19
CA GLU A 108 11.88 2.88 9.17
C GLU A 108 13.29 2.52 8.71
N ARG A 109 13.44 1.37 8.05
CA ARG A 109 14.72 0.93 7.48
C ARG A 109 15.24 1.81 6.33
N LEU A 110 14.39 2.65 5.73
CA LEU A 110 14.82 3.61 4.72
C LEU A 110 15.59 4.81 5.31
N GLY A 111 15.48 5.03 6.62
CA GLY A 111 16.07 6.19 7.30
C GLY A 111 15.38 7.51 6.95
N GLU A 112 15.82 8.59 7.59
CA GLU A 112 15.29 9.94 7.36
C GLU A 112 16.10 10.69 6.28
N PRO A 113 15.48 11.54 5.45
CA PRO A 113 14.05 11.89 5.45
C PRO A 113 13.14 10.92 4.66
N GLN A 114 13.70 9.86 4.04
CA GLN A 114 13.01 8.97 3.10
C GLN A 114 11.79 8.26 3.71
N GLY A 115 11.94 7.75 4.94
CA GLY A 115 10.90 7.06 5.68
C GLY A 115 9.74 7.99 6.00
N SER A 116 10.00 9.18 6.55
CA SER A 116 8.97 10.19 6.83
C SER A 116 8.26 10.66 5.57
N ILE A 117 8.99 10.90 4.47
CA ILE A 117 8.39 11.29 3.20
C ILE A 117 7.38 10.24 2.71
N LEU A 118 7.74 8.95 2.74
CA LEU A 118 6.82 7.89 2.33
C LEU A 118 5.69 7.65 3.34
N LYS A 119 5.94 7.80 4.65
CA LYS A 119 4.88 7.76 5.68
C LYS A 119 3.82 8.84 5.43
N LEU A 120 4.24 10.07 5.14
CA LEU A 120 3.31 11.17 4.82
C LEU A 120 2.53 10.90 3.53
N ALA A 121 3.19 10.35 2.51
CA ALA A 121 2.53 9.98 1.26
C ALA A 121 1.53 8.83 1.42
N PHE A 122 1.84 7.82 2.25
CA PHE A 122 1.04 6.60 2.36
C PHE A 122 0.04 6.57 3.51
N TYR A 123 0.38 7.15 4.65
CA TYR A 123 -0.50 7.11 5.82
C TYR A 123 -1.34 8.37 5.96
N GLU A 124 -0.85 9.50 5.45
CA GLU A 124 -1.50 10.80 5.58
C GLU A 124 -2.04 11.33 4.25
N ASP A 125 -1.94 10.53 3.16
CA ASP A 125 -2.42 10.84 1.80
C ASP A 125 -1.99 12.23 1.30
N LEU A 126 -0.83 12.72 1.75
CA LEU A 126 -0.34 14.02 1.35
C LEU A 126 0.22 13.99 -0.08
N THR A 127 -0.15 14.99 -0.87
CA THR A 127 0.47 15.26 -2.17
C THR A 127 1.94 15.64 -2.01
N HIS A 128 2.74 15.50 -3.07
CA HIS A 128 4.15 15.91 -3.07
C HIS A 128 4.35 17.37 -2.67
N GLN A 129 3.43 18.26 -3.05
CA GLN A 129 3.44 19.67 -2.66
C GLN A 129 3.15 19.85 -1.16
N GLN A 130 2.17 19.13 -0.62
CA GLN A 130 1.87 19.15 0.82
C GLN A 130 3.02 18.57 1.65
N ILE A 131 3.69 17.52 1.18
CA ILE A 131 4.89 16.96 1.84
C ILE A 131 6.05 17.96 1.78
N SER A 132 6.28 18.58 0.62
CA SER A 132 7.30 19.62 0.43
C SER A 132 7.10 20.77 1.42
N ALA A 133 5.87 21.27 1.55
CA ALA A 133 5.51 22.30 2.51
C ALA A 133 5.67 21.83 3.96
N ARG A 134 5.16 20.63 4.31
CA ARG A 134 5.21 20.07 5.67
C ARG A 134 6.65 19.87 6.16
N MET A 135 7.51 19.35 5.30
CA MET A 135 8.88 18.98 5.66
C MET A 135 9.89 20.11 5.38
N ASN A 136 9.44 21.24 4.82
CA ASN A 136 10.31 22.32 4.37
C ASN A 136 11.42 21.84 3.42
N LEU A 137 11.06 20.96 2.48
CA LEU A 137 11.97 20.38 1.48
C LEU A 137 11.57 20.84 0.07
N PRO A 138 12.52 21.07 -0.86
CA PRO A 138 12.16 21.35 -2.25
C PRO A 138 11.31 20.25 -2.88
N LEU A 139 10.32 20.61 -3.70
CA LEU A 139 9.43 19.63 -4.37
C LEU A 139 10.21 18.59 -5.20
N GLY A 140 11.27 19.02 -5.89
CA GLY A 140 12.16 18.11 -6.62
C GLY A 140 12.86 17.10 -5.71
N THR A 141 13.27 17.53 -4.51
CA THR A 141 13.87 16.67 -3.48
C THR A 141 12.88 15.61 -3.03
N VAL A 142 11.64 16.00 -2.68
CA VAL A 142 10.56 15.07 -2.28
C VAL A 142 10.30 14.03 -3.37
N LYS A 143 10.09 14.45 -4.62
CA LYS A 143 9.89 13.55 -5.76
C LYS A 143 11.07 12.58 -5.94
N SER A 144 12.30 13.07 -5.83
CA SER A 144 13.51 12.25 -5.97
C SER A 144 13.66 11.21 -4.84
N HIS A 145 13.30 11.55 -3.61
CA HIS A 145 13.33 10.63 -2.48
C HIS A 145 12.27 9.55 -2.64
N ILE A 146 11.03 9.93 -2.96
CA ILE A 146 9.94 8.97 -3.19
C ILE A 146 10.31 7.95 -4.27
N ARG A 147 10.82 8.44 -5.42
CA ARG A 147 11.27 7.56 -6.50
C ARG A 147 12.35 6.59 -6.03
N ARG A 148 13.41 7.08 -5.38
CA ARG A 148 14.53 6.25 -4.91
C ARG A 148 14.09 5.23 -3.86
N SER A 149 13.27 5.65 -2.90
CA SER A 149 12.76 4.79 -1.84
C SER A 149 11.88 3.66 -2.39
N LEU A 150 11.03 3.93 -3.38
CA LEU A 150 10.19 2.91 -4.00
C LEU A 150 10.99 1.92 -4.84
N VAL A 151 12.05 2.37 -5.52
CA VAL A 151 13.01 1.48 -6.18
C VAL A 151 13.73 0.60 -5.15
N HIS A 152 14.14 1.16 -4.01
CA HIS A 152 14.82 0.42 -2.95
C HIS A 152 13.91 -0.63 -2.31
N LEU A 153 12.67 -0.27 -1.98
CA LEU A 153 11.66 -1.19 -1.45
C LEU A 153 11.37 -2.32 -2.43
N ARG A 154 11.24 -2.02 -3.73
CA ARG A 154 11.06 -3.03 -4.77
C ARG A 154 12.21 -4.04 -4.78
N ASN A 155 13.47 -3.58 -4.76
CA ASN A 155 14.62 -4.48 -4.79
C ASN A 155 14.65 -5.39 -3.56
N ARG A 156 14.49 -4.81 -2.35
CA ARG A 156 14.52 -5.58 -1.10
C ARG A 156 13.37 -6.58 -0.97
N LEU A 157 12.16 -6.20 -1.36
CA LEU A 157 11.00 -7.10 -1.27
C LEU A 157 10.96 -8.11 -2.44
N GLY A 158 11.52 -7.76 -3.59
CA GLY A 158 11.74 -8.68 -4.70
C GLY A 158 12.75 -9.79 -4.34
N GLU A 159 13.86 -9.43 -3.68
CA GLU A 159 14.82 -10.39 -3.14
C GLU A 159 14.19 -11.30 -2.07
N TRP A 160 13.29 -10.76 -1.24
CA TRP A 160 12.58 -11.52 -0.20
C TRP A 160 11.63 -12.59 -0.77
N ASN A 161 10.89 -12.27 -1.84
CA ASN A 161 10.02 -13.23 -2.53
C ASN A 161 10.80 -14.31 -3.31
N ALA A 162 12.06 -14.06 -3.69
CA ALA A 162 12.90 -15.06 -4.35
C ALA A 162 13.58 -16.02 -3.34
N ALA A 163 13.64 -15.64 -2.07
CA ALA A 163 14.27 -16.40 -0.98
C ALA A 163 13.27 -17.14 -0.07
N SER A 164 11.96 -17.01 -0.31
CA SER A 164 10.87 -17.65 0.44
C SER A 164 10.05 -18.58 -0.44
#